data_AF-A0A8H5W7H3-F1
#
_entry.id   AF-A0A8H5W7H3-F1
#
_cell.length_a   1.000
_cell.length_b   1.000
_cell.length_c   1.000
_cell.angle_alpha   90.00
_cell.angle_beta   90.00
_cell.angle_gamma   90.00
#
_symmetry.space_group_name_H-M   'P 1'
#
loop_
_entity.id
_entity.type
_entity.pdbx_description
1 polymer ?
#
loop_
_entity_poly.entity_id
_entity_poly.type
_entity_poly.pdbx_seq_one_letter_code
_entity_poly.pdbx_strand_id
1 'polypeptide(L)'
;MGISLEDLAPAAPVVSVRVPEGFSYGPTSLQPTLQEYDETSKNGGYSDVTDENGNGLGIPPPPPLDVLEKFKGTFKGFGFNTIFRPLSRNPKTITKFPKTPTDSSTSNLLQLNLTGETQVFSEQLLNHVPNRGLFDQADIDLIGRPYTQSIVDAMPDEHGNYPQPVIHFEPGLWMRVPQVEDMPELAASFCRMGSIPHGTTINAQGFDRARTSKGAPDIDRTDITPLVIPQLGITPIKPNKTVTELEKKRFDNQDAGKDTTRRLPQDLSKFIANGSITQQIIDDPNTILRQANEGKDIIENTMFIVSTNAPPGAFGGGTSNIGFNIGSDEGRKAEASRDKKSGNANAVDVSAQYWVSKIRAEIELDPSMKVGQTVSPASQGPRDAVPEFYIDEGVEIPSSKKVVTVAYDQIQYSQMVMLDFNGLKWPHVTVATLAPIVSLKEPTLSSVMQ
;
A
#
# COMPACT_ATOMS: atom_id res chain seq x y z
N MET A 1 -34.22 13.80 5.45
CA MET A 1 -32.96 13.11 5.74
C MET A 1 -31.87 13.95 5.11
N GLY A 2 -31.08 14.66 5.91
CA GLY A 2 -29.96 15.44 5.39
C GLY A 2 -28.85 14.47 4.99
N ILE A 3 -28.34 14.61 3.78
CA ILE A 3 -27.11 13.94 3.34
C ILE A 3 -26.03 14.40 4.32
N SER A 4 -25.37 13.46 5.02
CA SER A 4 -24.32 13.83 5.97
C SER A 4 -23.11 14.37 5.21
N LEU A 5 -22.27 15.16 5.87
CA LEU A 5 -21.01 15.67 5.28
C LEU A 5 -20.06 14.55 4.82
N GLU A 6 -20.30 13.31 5.26
CA GLU A 6 -19.48 12.12 5.04
C GLU A 6 -19.96 11.28 3.84
N ASP A 7 -21.24 11.38 3.47
CA ASP A 7 -21.80 10.80 2.22
C ASP A 7 -21.24 11.49 0.96
N LEU A 8 -20.44 12.54 1.14
CA LEU A 8 -19.75 13.32 0.10
C LEU A 8 -18.26 12.96 -0.02
N ALA A 9 -17.76 11.97 0.74
CA ALA A 9 -16.38 11.54 0.64
C ALA A 9 -16.10 10.98 -0.77
N PRO A 10 -15.00 11.38 -1.41
CA PRO A 10 -14.76 10.97 -2.78
C PRO A 10 -14.39 9.53 -3.03
N ALA A 11 -14.81 9.07 -4.21
CA ALA A 11 -14.34 7.82 -4.78
C ALA A 11 -12.98 8.03 -5.49
N ALA A 12 -11.95 7.33 -5.02
CA ALA A 12 -10.70 7.20 -5.76
C ALA A 12 -10.93 6.44 -7.09
N PRO A 13 -10.30 6.86 -8.21
CA PRO A 13 -10.54 6.23 -9.51
C PRO A 13 -10.05 4.79 -9.55
N VAL A 14 -10.85 3.92 -10.16
CA VAL A 14 -10.48 2.54 -10.51
C VAL A 14 -9.71 2.57 -11.83
N VAL A 15 -8.45 2.13 -11.81
CA VAL A 15 -7.66 1.91 -13.03
C VAL A 15 -7.53 0.41 -13.24
N SER A 16 -8.28 -0.13 -14.20
CA SER A 16 -8.22 -1.57 -14.48
C SER A 16 -6.91 -1.93 -15.17
N VAL A 17 -6.17 -2.89 -14.60
CA VAL A 17 -5.07 -3.56 -15.30
C VAL A 17 -5.68 -4.69 -16.15
N ARG A 18 -6.04 -4.38 -17.41
CA ARG A 18 -6.43 -5.42 -18.37
C ARG A 18 -5.24 -5.78 -19.25
N VAL A 19 -4.77 -7.01 -19.12
CA VAL A 19 -3.93 -7.66 -20.14
C VAL A 19 -4.88 -8.52 -20.97
N PRO A 20 -5.31 -8.08 -22.17
CA PRO A 20 -6.18 -8.90 -23.00
C PRO A 20 -5.41 -10.17 -23.42
N GLU A 21 -6.07 -11.33 -23.39
CA GLU A 21 -5.50 -12.63 -23.80
C GLU A 21 -4.96 -12.63 -25.25
N GLY A 22 -5.35 -11.65 -26.07
CA GLY A 22 -4.99 -11.54 -27.48
C GLY A 22 -4.11 -10.36 -27.86
N PHE A 23 -3.13 -9.94 -27.02
CA PHE A 23 -2.15 -8.90 -27.41
C PHE A 23 -1.25 -9.42 -28.55
N SER A 24 -1.78 -9.39 -29.76
CA SER A 24 -1.14 -9.90 -30.98
C SER A 24 -0.31 -8.78 -31.59
N TYR A 25 0.95 -9.07 -31.92
CA TYR A 25 1.77 -8.15 -32.71
C TYR A 25 1.14 -7.95 -34.09
N GLY A 26 0.95 -6.68 -34.50
CA GLY A 26 0.59 -6.35 -35.88
C GLY A 26 1.73 -6.66 -36.85
N PRO A 27 1.48 -6.70 -38.18
CA PRO A 27 2.43 -7.20 -39.20
C PRO A 27 3.74 -6.41 -39.32
N THR A 28 3.87 -5.28 -38.63
CA THR A 28 5.06 -4.42 -38.61
C THR A 28 5.90 -4.57 -37.34
N SER A 29 5.37 -5.21 -36.31
CA SER A 29 6.15 -5.68 -35.15
C SER A 29 6.49 -7.12 -35.44
N LEU A 30 7.76 -7.51 -35.35
CA LEU A 30 8.28 -8.85 -35.63
C LEU A 30 7.32 -9.96 -35.13
N GLN A 31 6.34 -10.35 -35.95
CA GLN A 31 5.65 -11.60 -35.76
C GLN A 31 6.73 -12.63 -36.11
N PRO A 32 7.11 -13.54 -35.18
CA PRO A 32 7.74 -14.74 -35.66
C PRO A 32 6.81 -15.26 -36.74
N THR A 33 7.35 -15.46 -37.94
CA THR A 33 6.61 -16.16 -38.98
C THR A 33 6.06 -17.39 -38.29
N LEU A 34 4.75 -17.63 -38.37
CA LEU A 34 4.17 -18.92 -38.04
C LEU A 34 4.82 -19.91 -39.01
N GLN A 35 6.06 -20.29 -38.69
CA GLN A 35 6.76 -21.38 -39.30
C GLN A 35 5.89 -22.57 -38.92
N GLU A 36 5.41 -23.30 -39.93
CA GLU A 36 4.78 -24.60 -39.70
C GLU A 36 5.63 -25.32 -38.67
N TYR A 37 4.96 -25.74 -37.58
CA TYR A 37 5.60 -26.39 -36.46
C TYR A 37 6.31 -27.64 -36.99
N ASP A 38 7.59 -27.50 -37.31
CA ASP A 38 8.46 -28.62 -37.60
C ASP A 38 8.76 -29.24 -36.23
N GLU A 39 8.19 -30.41 -35.96
CA GLU A 39 8.41 -31.16 -34.72
C GLU A 39 9.91 -31.44 -34.45
N THR A 40 10.79 -31.24 -35.45
CA THR A 40 12.24 -31.38 -35.30
C THR A 40 12.99 -30.06 -35.06
N SER A 41 12.31 -28.91 -35.20
CA SER A 41 12.87 -27.58 -34.97
C SER A 41 12.87 -27.26 -33.48
N LYS A 42 14.03 -27.44 -32.83
CA LYS A 42 14.32 -26.89 -31.49
C LYS A 42 14.40 -25.36 -31.55
N ASN A 43 13.25 -24.70 -31.73
CA ASN A 43 13.15 -23.26 -31.52
C ASN A 43 13.26 -23.02 -30.01
N GLY A 44 14.32 -22.32 -29.60
CA GLY A 44 14.70 -21.99 -28.22
C GLY A 44 13.56 -21.40 -27.38
N GLY A 45 12.64 -22.26 -26.96
CA GLY A 45 11.48 -21.94 -26.16
C GLY A 45 11.86 -21.92 -24.70
N TYR A 46 11.01 -21.27 -23.90
CA TYR A 46 11.14 -21.15 -22.43
C TYR A 46 11.36 -22.50 -21.69
N SER A 47 11.06 -23.62 -22.34
CA SER A 47 11.17 -25.00 -21.85
C SER A 47 12.50 -25.71 -22.16
N ASP A 48 13.43 -25.09 -22.88
CA ASP A 48 14.61 -25.78 -23.44
C ASP A 48 15.82 -25.82 -22.49
N VAL A 49 15.65 -25.44 -21.22
CA VAL A 49 16.69 -25.63 -20.22
C VAL A 49 16.72 -27.12 -19.90
N THR A 50 17.74 -27.82 -20.39
CA THR A 50 17.90 -29.27 -20.21
C THR A 50 19.22 -29.54 -19.49
N ASP A 51 19.27 -30.62 -18.70
CA ASP A 51 20.50 -31.07 -18.08
C ASP A 51 21.47 -31.59 -19.16
N GLU A 52 22.68 -31.95 -18.77
CA GLU A 52 23.68 -32.53 -19.68
C GLU A 52 23.20 -33.81 -20.41
N ASN A 53 22.10 -34.42 -19.96
CA ASN A 53 21.49 -35.61 -20.51
C ASN A 53 20.24 -35.31 -21.36
N GLY A 54 19.87 -34.04 -21.57
CA GLY A 54 18.71 -33.64 -22.35
C GLY A 54 17.37 -33.78 -21.62
N ASN A 55 17.37 -34.05 -20.31
CA ASN A 55 16.16 -34.00 -19.50
C ASN A 55 15.85 -32.53 -19.19
N GLY A 56 14.60 -32.09 -19.28
CA GLY A 56 14.23 -30.73 -18.85
C GLY A 56 14.71 -30.49 -17.41
N LEU A 57 15.55 -29.47 -17.21
CA LEU A 57 15.88 -28.98 -15.88
C LEU A 57 14.57 -28.45 -15.31
N GLY A 58 13.98 -29.21 -14.38
CA GLY A 58 12.77 -28.82 -13.71
C GLY A 58 13.04 -27.57 -12.89
N ILE A 59 12.72 -26.40 -13.43
CA ILE A 59 12.63 -25.17 -12.64
C ILE A 59 11.77 -25.52 -11.42
N PRO A 60 12.25 -25.28 -10.19
CA PRO A 60 11.46 -25.57 -9.00
C PRO A 60 10.08 -24.91 -9.15
N PRO A 61 8.99 -25.63 -8.86
CA PRO A 61 7.66 -25.07 -9.03
C PRO A 61 7.55 -23.78 -8.21
N PRO A 62 6.88 -22.74 -8.74
CA PRO A 62 6.71 -21.50 -8.00
C PRO A 62 6.03 -21.77 -6.65
N PRO A 63 6.38 -21.01 -5.60
CA PRO A 63 5.84 -21.24 -4.27
C PRO A 63 4.33 -20.93 -4.24
N PRO A 64 3.56 -21.47 -3.28
CA PRO A 64 2.18 -21.06 -3.09
C PRO A 64 2.05 -19.54 -2.89
N LEU A 65 0.96 -18.95 -3.41
CA LEU A 65 0.66 -17.52 -3.22
C LEU A 65 0.44 -17.14 -1.76
N ASP A 66 0.01 -18.10 -0.93
CA ASP A 66 -0.28 -17.86 0.49
C ASP A 66 -1.35 -16.74 0.62
N VAL A 67 -1.23 -15.86 1.60
CA VAL A 67 -2.13 -14.70 1.78
C VAL A 67 -2.29 -13.81 0.52
N LEU A 68 -1.34 -13.80 -0.43
CA LEU A 68 -1.48 -13.04 -1.69
C LEU A 68 -2.55 -13.62 -2.63
N GLU A 69 -3.04 -14.84 -2.39
CA GLU A 69 -4.20 -15.38 -3.11
C GLU A 69 -5.45 -14.49 -2.92
N LYS A 70 -5.52 -13.76 -1.80
CA LYS A 70 -6.60 -12.83 -1.46
C LYS A 70 -6.50 -11.48 -2.16
N PHE A 71 -5.36 -11.17 -2.75
CA PHE A 71 -5.09 -9.91 -3.45
C PHE A 71 -5.59 -10.02 -4.89
N LYS A 72 -6.90 -10.15 -5.07
CA LYS A 72 -7.58 -10.26 -6.38
C LYS A 72 -8.85 -9.40 -6.40
N GLY A 73 -9.20 -8.86 -7.56
CA GLY A 73 -10.34 -7.97 -7.70
C GLY A 73 -10.06 -6.52 -7.26
N THR A 74 -11.12 -5.79 -6.94
CA THR A 74 -11.05 -4.36 -6.59
C THR A 74 -11.44 -4.15 -5.13
N PHE A 75 -10.59 -3.44 -4.40
CA PHE A 75 -10.81 -3.03 -3.03
C PHE A 75 -10.89 -1.52 -2.93
N LYS A 76 -11.78 -1.03 -2.08
CA LYS A 76 -11.97 0.39 -1.82
C LYS A 76 -12.18 0.64 -0.34
N GLY A 77 -11.75 1.79 0.13
CA GLY A 77 -12.05 2.22 1.49
C GLY A 77 -11.39 3.54 1.84
N PHE A 78 -11.07 3.68 3.12
CA PHE A 78 -10.64 4.93 3.71
C PHE A 78 -9.37 4.76 4.53
N GLY A 79 -8.62 5.85 4.66
CA GLY A 79 -7.35 5.85 5.34
C GLY A 79 -6.94 7.21 5.86
N PHE A 80 -5.67 7.29 6.24
CA PHE A 80 -5.07 8.50 6.78
C PHE A 80 -3.56 8.54 6.51
N ASN A 81 -3.07 9.72 6.16
CA ASN A 81 -1.66 10.01 5.96
C ASN A 81 -1.17 11.04 6.98
N THR A 82 -0.02 10.77 7.59
CA THR A 82 0.81 11.76 8.29
C THR A 82 2.09 11.99 7.50
N ILE A 83 2.29 13.21 6.99
CA ILE A 83 3.35 13.50 6.02
C ILE A 83 4.17 14.69 6.52
N PHE A 84 5.43 14.47 6.87
CA PHE A 84 6.37 15.57 7.11
C PHE A 84 6.97 16.07 5.80
N ARG A 85 6.52 17.23 5.33
CA ARG A 85 7.05 17.81 4.10
C ARG A 85 8.20 18.77 4.40
N PRO A 86 9.25 18.80 3.56
CA PRO A 86 10.23 19.87 3.58
C PRO A 86 9.56 21.22 3.33
N LEU A 87 9.92 22.24 4.10
CA LEU A 87 9.35 23.57 3.96
C LEU A 87 10.26 24.47 3.12
N SER A 88 9.81 24.76 1.90
CA SER A 88 10.47 25.74 1.04
C SER A 88 10.35 27.15 1.60
N ARG A 89 11.49 27.84 1.74
CA ARG A 89 11.55 29.29 1.99
C ARG A 89 11.72 30.12 0.72
N ASN A 90 11.70 29.47 -0.45
CA ASN A 90 11.87 30.16 -1.72
C ASN A 90 10.63 31.02 -2.00
N PRO A 91 10.77 32.34 -2.22
CA PRO A 91 9.64 33.23 -2.41
C PRO A 91 8.74 32.86 -3.60
N LYS A 92 9.23 32.03 -4.54
CA LYS A 92 8.46 31.53 -5.68
C LYS A 92 7.46 30.44 -5.34
N THR A 93 7.59 29.78 -4.17
CA THR A 93 6.83 28.56 -3.80
C THR A 93 6.44 28.58 -2.32
N ILE A 94 6.13 29.75 -1.77
CA ILE A 94 5.77 29.88 -0.35
C ILE A 94 4.48 29.11 -0.09
N THR A 95 4.53 28.17 0.87
CA THR A 95 3.31 27.54 1.40
C THR A 95 2.52 28.57 2.20
N LYS A 96 1.25 28.75 1.82
CA LYS A 96 0.31 29.62 2.55
C LYS A 96 -0.34 28.85 3.69
N PHE A 97 -0.52 29.52 4.81
CA PHE A 97 -1.19 29.00 5.99
C PHE A 97 -2.36 29.92 6.35
N PRO A 98 -3.54 29.39 6.72
CA PRO A 98 -4.68 30.21 7.14
C PRO A 98 -4.38 31.19 8.28
N LYS A 99 -3.55 30.76 9.25
CA LYS A 99 -3.08 31.55 10.39
C LYS A 99 -1.56 31.67 10.32
N THR A 100 -1.03 32.85 10.66
CA THR A 100 0.43 33.09 10.72
C THR A 100 1.08 32.07 11.66
N PRO A 101 2.03 31.26 11.18
CA PRO A 101 2.65 30.25 12.03
C PRO A 101 3.49 30.85 13.17
N THR A 102 3.37 30.29 14.38
CA THR A 102 4.06 30.73 15.61
C THR A 102 5.13 29.75 16.09
N ASP A 103 5.16 28.53 15.54
CA ASP A 103 6.17 27.53 15.89
C ASP A 103 7.57 27.92 15.39
N SER A 104 8.57 27.45 16.13
CA SER A 104 9.98 27.73 15.84
C SER A 104 10.53 26.94 14.64
N SER A 105 9.82 25.89 14.21
CA SER A 105 10.27 25.08 13.08
C SER A 105 10.17 25.84 11.78
N THR A 106 11.25 25.79 11.00
CA THR A 106 11.33 26.49 9.71
C THR A 106 11.85 25.58 8.60
N SER A 107 11.94 24.27 8.85
CA SER A 107 12.45 23.27 7.92
C SER A 107 11.41 22.26 7.47
N ASN A 108 10.29 22.13 8.20
CA ASN A 108 9.23 21.18 7.87
C ASN A 108 7.83 21.79 8.05
N LEU A 109 6.85 21.08 7.50
CA LEU A 109 5.44 21.18 7.86
C LEU A 109 4.87 19.76 8.00
N LEU A 110 3.91 19.58 8.90
CA LEU A 110 3.16 18.33 9.02
C LEU A 110 1.87 18.45 8.20
N GLN A 111 1.66 17.56 7.25
CA GLN A 111 0.42 17.48 6.49
C GLN A 111 -0.34 16.22 6.90
N LEU A 112 -1.61 16.42 7.24
CA LEU A 112 -2.54 15.37 7.63
C LEU A 112 -3.62 15.28 6.56
N ASN A 113 -3.85 14.08 6.02
CA ASN A 113 -4.90 13.84 5.04
C ASN A 113 -5.74 12.66 5.47
N LEU A 114 -7.04 12.86 5.63
CA LEU A 114 -8.00 11.76 5.47
C LEU A 114 -7.97 11.35 3.99
N THR A 115 -8.02 10.07 3.71
CA THR A 115 -7.88 9.56 2.34
C THR A 115 -9.02 8.66 1.94
N GLY A 116 -9.42 8.75 0.68
CA GLY A 116 -10.13 7.70 -0.03
C GLY A 116 -9.14 6.90 -0.85
N GLU A 117 -9.29 5.59 -0.89
CA GLU A 117 -8.33 4.71 -1.56
C GLU A 117 -9.04 3.60 -2.35
N THR A 118 -8.47 3.29 -3.52
CA THR A 118 -8.83 2.13 -4.34
C THR A 118 -7.57 1.35 -4.67
N GLN A 119 -7.59 0.04 -4.45
CA GLN A 119 -6.58 -0.90 -4.93
C GLN A 119 -7.23 -1.87 -5.91
N VAL A 120 -6.62 -2.04 -7.08
CA VAL A 120 -7.07 -2.98 -8.11
C VAL A 120 -5.97 -4.00 -8.30
N PHE A 121 -6.29 -5.26 -8.07
CA PHE A 121 -5.41 -6.39 -8.34
C PHE A 121 -5.87 -7.09 -9.61
N SER A 122 -4.92 -7.47 -10.46
CA SER A 122 -5.26 -8.17 -11.70
C SER A 122 -5.86 -9.55 -11.39
N GLU A 123 -6.95 -9.88 -12.09
CA GLU A 123 -7.49 -11.24 -12.13
C GLU A 123 -6.49 -12.22 -12.75
N GLN A 124 -5.67 -11.75 -13.70
CA GLN A 124 -4.63 -12.56 -14.31
C GLN A 124 -3.46 -12.72 -13.35
N LEU A 125 -3.11 -13.97 -13.10
CA LEU A 125 -1.92 -14.34 -12.36
C LEU A 125 -0.73 -14.40 -13.32
N LEU A 126 0.40 -13.84 -12.91
CA LEU A 126 1.70 -14.07 -13.55
C LEU A 126 2.22 -15.40 -12.99
N ASN A 127 1.96 -16.49 -13.71
CA ASN A 127 2.25 -17.85 -13.24
C ASN A 127 3.73 -18.24 -13.37
N HIS A 128 4.44 -17.63 -14.33
CA HIS A 128 5.84 -17.93 -14.64
C HIS A 128 6.58 -16.62 -14.95
N VAL A 129 7.28 -16.08 -13.95
CA VAL A 129 8.16 -14.93 -14.12
C VAL A 129 9.58 -15.37 -13.82
N PRO A 130 10.38 -15.74 -14.84
CA PRO A 130 11.67 -16.35 -14.60
C PRO A 130 12.71 -15.33 -14.15
N ASN A 131 13.61 -15.80 -13.28
CA ASN A 131 14.91 -15.19 -13.03
C ASN A 131 15.99 -16.25 -13.24
N ARG A 132 17.11 -15.84 -13.84
CA ARG A 132 18.18 -16.74 -14.22
C ARG A 132 19.26 -16.82 -13.14
N GLY A 133 19.60 -18.04 -12.78
CA GLY A 133 20.75 -18.31 -11.93
C GLY A 133 22.07 -18.14 -12.69
N LEU A 134 23.16 -17.98 -11.95
CA LEU A 134 24.52 -17.94 -12.50
C LEU A 134 25.36 -19.09 -11.91
N PHE A 135 26.15 -19.76 -12.76
CA PHE A 135 26.95 -20.94 -12.39
C PHE A 135 26.09 -22.08 -11.85
N ASP A 136 26.32 -22.49 -10.60
CA ASP A 136 25.64 -23.60 -9.95
C ASP A 136 24.28 -23.18 -9.35
N GLN A 137 23.91 -21.90 -9.46
CA GLN A 137 22.61 -21.41 -9.01
C GLN A 137 21.53 -21.83 -10.01
N ALA A 138 20.49 -22.49 -9.52
CA ALA A 138 19.32 -22.84 -10.31
C ALA A 138 18.51 -21.60 -10.76
N ASP A 139 17.85 -21.72 -11.90
CA ASP A 139 16.80 -20.79 -12.31
C ASP A 139 15.61 -20.86 -11.34
N ILE A 140 14.92 -19.73 -11.17
CA ILE A 140 13.73 -19.65 -10.33
C ILE A 140 12.58 -18.99 -11.09
N ASP A 141 11.35 -19.43 -10.79
CA ASP A 141 10.13 -18.78 -11.25
C ASP A 141 9.42 -18.08 -10.10
N LEU A 142 9.12 -16.80 -10.30
CA LEU A 142 8.28 -16.01 -9.42
C LEU A 142 6.83 -16.12 -9.87
N ILE A 143 5.91 -15.96 -8.92
CA ILE A 143 4.47 -16.00 -9.15
C ILE A 143 3.81 -14.81 -8.45
N GLY A 144 2.83 -14.16 -9.07
CA GLY A 144 2.24 -12.98 -8.47
C GLY A 144 1.30 -12.19 -9.36
N ARG A 145 0.85 -11.04 -8.87
CA ARG A 145 -0.20 -10.23 -9.51
C ARG A 145 0.23 -8.78 -9.67
N PRO A 146 -0.04 -8.18 -10.84
CA PRO A 146 -0.02 -6.73 -10.98
C PRO A 146 -1.09 -6.09 -10.12
N TYR A 147 -0.79 -4.89 -9.63
CA TYR A 147 -1.77 -4.04 -8.96
C TYR A 147 -1.60 -2.57 -9.35
N THR A 148 -2.66 -1.81 -9.12
CA THR A 148 -2.62 -0.35 -9.06
C THR A 148 -3.28 0.14 -7.79
N GLN A 149 -2.72 1.19 -7.21
CA GLN A 149 -3.27 1.89 -6.06
C GLN A 149 -3.53 3.36 -6.45
N SER A 150 -4.71 3.86 -6.13
CA SER A 150 -5.11 5.26 -6.29
C SER A 150 -5.53 5.82 -4.94
N ILE A 151 -4.99 6.98 -4.56
CA ILE A 151 -5.37 7.68 -3.33
C ILE A 151 -5.83 9.09 -3.69
N VAL A 152 -6.98 9.49 -3.13
CA VAL A 152 -7.52 10.85 -3.19
C VAL A 152 -7.46 11.51 -1.83
N ASP A 153 -7.25 12.83 -1.83
CA ASP A 153 -7.40 13.63 -0.62
C ASP A 153 -8.90 13.77 -0.29
N ALA A 154 -9.30 13.29 0.87
CA ALA A 154 -10.68 13.38 1.36
C ALA A 154 -10.84 14.52 2.38
N MET A 155 -9.87 15.42 2.49
CA MET A 155 -9.98 16.60 3.33
C MET A 155 -10.92 17.64 2.70
N PRO A 156 -11.85 18.22 3.47
CA PRO A 156 -12.66 19.33 2.98
C PRO A 156 -11.82 20.60 2.83
N ASP A 157 -12.14 21.42 1.83
CA ASP A 157 -11.64 22.79 1.70
C ASP A 157 -12.30 23.74 2.71
N GLU A 158 -11.91 25.01 2.67
CA GLU A 158 -12.43 26.05 3.57
C GLU A 158 -13.94 26.30 3.45
N HIS A 159 -14.57 25.88 2.35
CA HIS A 159 -16.00 25.97 2.09
C HIS A 159 -16.73 24.65 2.39
N GLY A 160 -16.03 23.60 2.81
CA GLY A 160 -16.60 22.27 3.03
C GLY A 160 -16.78 21.45 1.75
N ASN A 161 -16.21 21.87 0.62
CA ASN A 161 -16.17 21.05 -0.58
C ASN A 161 -15.02 20.06 -0.51
N TYR A 162 -15.10 18.97 -1.26
CA TYR A 162 -14.01 18.02 -1.42
C TYR A 162 -13.40 18.24 -2.80
N PRO A 163 -12.42 19.15 -2.96
CA PRO A 163 -11.66 19.22 -4.20
C PRO A 163 -11.02 17.85 -4.38
N GLN A 164 -11.08 17.27 -5.57
CA GLN A 164 -10.77 15.86 -5.80
C GLN A 164 -9.38 15.62 -6.39
N PRO A 165 -8.25 16.08 -5.80
CA PRO A 165 -6.97 15.71 -6.35
C PRO A 165 -6.73 14.23 -6.05
N VAL A 166 -6.51 13.47 -7.11
CA VAL A 166 -5.72 12.23 -6.99
C VAL A 166 -4.33 12.67 -6.53
N ILE A 167 -3.99 12.32 -5.29
CA ILE A 167 -2.70 12.68 -4.67
C ILE A 167 -1.66 11.59 -4.85
N HIS A 168 -2.08 10.36 -5.13
CA HIS A 168 -1.22 9.22 -5.34
C HIS A 168 -1.79 8.29 -6.43
N PHE A 169 -0.93 7.86 -7.36
CA PHE A 169 -1.16 6.71 -8.22
C PHE A 169 0.10 5.85 -8.29
N GLU A 170 0.00 4.60 -7.85
CA GLU A 170 1.12 3.64 -7.79
C GLU A 170 0.76 2.37 -8.57
N PRO A 171 1.44 2.08 -9.69
CA PRO A 171 1.43 0.76 -10.30
C PRO A 171 2.55 -0.13 -9.72
N GLY A 172 2.28 -1.42 -9.62
CA GLY A 172 3.24 -2.35 -9.05
C GLY A 172 2.91 -3.84 -9.27
N LEU A 173 3.70 -4.67 -8.60
CA LEU A 173 3.57 -6.13 -8.55
C LEU A 173 3.63 -6.61 -7.10
N TRP A 174 2.74 -7.53 -6.77
CA TRP A 174 2.85 -8.40 -5.60
C TRP A 174 3.31 -9.77 -6.05
N MET A 175 4.48 -10.22 -5.58
CA MET A 175 5.10 -11.47 -6.00
C MET A 175 5.44 -12.34 -4.80
N ARG A 176 5.46 -13.65 -5.04
CA ARG A 176 6.19 -14.63 -4.23
C ARG A 176 7.47 -15.01 -4.94
N VAL A 177 8.56 -14.98 -4.20
CA VAL A 177 9.86 -15.52 -4.61
C VAL A 177 10.02 -16.90 -3.96
N PRO A 178 10.37 -17.96 -4.72
CA PRO A 178 10.65 -19.27 -4.13
C PRO A 178 11.84 -19.20 -3.18
N GLN A 179 11.96 -20.25 -2.36
CA GLN A 179 13.18 -20.50 -1.62
C GLN A 179 14.33 -20.73 -2.60
N VAL A 180 15.50 -20.17 -2.30
CA VAL A 180 16.77 -20.45 -2.97
C VAL A 180 17.62 -21.24 -1.99
N GLU A 181 18.07 -22.43 -2.38
CA GLU A 181 18.78 -23.34 -1.45
C GLU A 181 20.30 -23.13 -1.46
N ASP A 182 20.89 -22.81 -2.62
CA ASP A 182 22.35 -22.88 -2.77
C ASP A 182 23.06 -21.52 -2.65
N MET A 183 22.69 -20.53 -3.48
CA MET A 183 23.45 -19.28 -3.57
C MET A 183 22.63 -18.09 -4.11
N PRO A 184 22.38 -17.04 -3.32
CA PRO A 184 22.41 -17.04 -1.85
C PRO A 184 21.27 -17.92 -1.29
N GLU A 185 21.53 -18.65 -0.21
CA GLU A 185 20.47 -19.35 0.52
C GLU A 185 19.48 -18.33 1.10
N LEU A 186 18.24 -18.37 0.64
CA LEU A 186 17.18 -17.44 1.03
C LEU A 186 15.86 -18.19 1.16
N ALA A 187 15.13 -17.91 2.25
CA ALA A 187 13.76 -18.40 2.41
C ALA A 187 12.85 -17.83 1.31
N ALA A 188 11.76 -18.55 1.00
CA ALA A 188 10.70 -18.01 0.16
C ALA A 188 10.16 -16.70 0.75
N SER A 189 9.89 -15.70 -0.10
CA SER A 189 9.56 -14.36 0.37
C SER A 189 8.35 -13.77 -0.34
N PHE A 190 7.69 -12.84 0.35
CA PHE A 190 6.80 -11.86 -0.26
C PHE A 190 7.63 -10.74 -0.87
N CYS A 191 7.20 -10.20 -2.00
CA CYS A 191 7.85 -9.08 -2.67
C CYS A 191 6.81 -8.09 -3.20
N ARG A 192 6.94 -6.82 -2.82
CA ARG A 192 6.16 -5.69 -3.36
C ARG A 192 7.09 -4.79 -4.15
N MET A 193 6.83 -4.65 -5.44
CA MET A 193 7.53 -3.72 -6.31
C MET A 193 6.55 -2.63 -6.75
N GLY A 194 6.91 -1.36 -6.60
CA GLY A 194 5.98 -0.26 -6.86
C GLY A 194 6.68 1.01 -7.32
N SER A 195 6.02 1.78 -8.19
CA SER A 195 6.48 3.10 -8.63
C SER A 195 5.61 4.21 -8.05
N ILE A 196 6.20 5.08 -7.25
CA ILE A 196 5.55 6.13 -6.48
C ILE A 196 5.63 7.45 -7.27
N PRO A 197 4.53 8.20 -7.43
CA PRO A 197 4.45 9.38 -8.31
C PRO A 197 5.29 10.56 -7.82
N HIS A 198 5.81 10.48 -6.60
CA HIS A 198 6.74 11.46 -6.02
C HIS A 198 8.21 11.23 -6.44
N GLY A 199 8.44 10.37 -7.45
CA GLY A 199 9.77 10.09 -8.00
C GLY A 199 10.54 9.08 -7.17
N THR A 200 9.88 8.03 -6.70
CA THR A 200 10.51 6.94 -5.95
C THR A 200 10.03 5.59 -6.48
N THR A 201 10.89 4.59 -6.55
CA THR A 201 10.52 3.20 -6.80
C THR A 201 10.97 2.36 -5.62
N ILE A 202 10.20 1.34 -5.27
CA ILE A 202 10.49 0.44 -4.15
C ILE A 202 10.57 -1.01 -4.60
N ASN A 203 11.40 -1.78 -3.90
CA ASN A 203 11.38 -3.24 -3.86
C ASN A 203 11.41 -3.64 -2.38
N ALA A 204 10.26 -4.04 -1.85
CA ALA A 204 10.10 -4.41 -0.45
C ALA A 204 9.89 -5.92 -0.32
N GLN A 205 10.66 -6.58 0.55
CA GLN A 205 10.61 -8.03 0.71
C GLN A 205 10.25 -8.44 2.15
N GLY A 206 9.62 -9.60 2.29
CA GLY A 206 9.24 -10.20 3.55
C GLY A 206 9.59 -11.68 3.57
N PHE A 207 10.58 -12.07 4.38
CA PHE A 207 11.06 -13.45 4.48
C PHE A 207 10.35 -14.27 5.56
N ASP A 208 9.62 -13.60 6.46
CA ASP A 208 8.77 -14.28 7.42
C ASP A 208 7.52 -14.84 6.73
N ARG A 209 7.09 -16.02 7.18
CA ARG A 209 5.81 -16.60 6.77
C ARG A 209 4.66 -15.73 7.29
N ALA A 210 3.57 -15.69 6.53
CA ALA A 210 2.34 -15.09 7.00
C ALA A 210 1.84 -15.80 8.27
N ARG A 211 1.24 -15.04 9.18
CA ARG A 211 0.78 -15.52 10.49
C ARG A 211 -0.72 -15.35 10.59
N THR A 212 -1.45 -16.45 10.73
CA THR A 212 -2.90 -16.43 10.93
C THR A 212 -3.24 -16.53 12.40
N SER A 213 -4.18 -15.71 12.85
CA SER A 213 -4.72 -15.73 14.20
C SER A 213 -6.25 -15.61 14.19
N LYS A 214 -6.90 -16.16 15.20
CA LYS A 214 -8.35 -16.09 15.36
C LYS A 214 -8.76 -14.70 15.82
N GLY A 215 -9.86 -14.17 15.30
CA GLY A 215 -10.41 -12.89 15.72
C GLY A 215 -9.78 -11.69 15.00
N ALA A 216 -10.06 -10.50 15.53
CA ALA A 216 -9.48 -9.25 15.06
C ALA A 216 -7.95 -9.24 15.18
N PRO A 217 -7.23 -8.58 14.25
CA PRO A 217 -5.79 -8.45 14.34
C PRO A 217 -5.37 -7.63 15.56
N ASP A 218 -4.27 -8.04 16.20
CA ASP A 218 -3.54 -7.18 17.13
C ASP A 218 -2.68 -6.20 16.30
N ILE A 219 -2.97 -4.91 16.44
CA ILE A 219 -2.34 -3.85 15.65
C ILE A 219 -1.57 -2.95 16.61
N ASP A 220 -0.25 -3.07 16.54
CA ASP A 220 0.67 -2.28 17.35
C ASP A 220 0.54 -0.77 17.08
N ARG A 221 0.99 0.02 18.06
CA ARG A 221 1.14 1.47 17.89
C ARG A 221 2.22 1.80 16.88
N THR A 222 1.97 2.81 16.04
CA THR A 222 2.99 3.40 15.16
C THR A 222 3.28 4.84 15.56
N ASP A 223 4.55 5.25 15.60
CA ASP A 223 4.99 6.56 16.08
C ASP A 223 5.53 7.40 14.92
N ILE A 224 5.05 8.64 14.82
CA ILE A 224 5.46 9.59 13.77
C ILE A 224 6.60 10.51 14.21
N THR A 225 7.10 10.38 15.44
CA THR A 225 8.09 11.30 16.01
C THR A 225 9.41 11.23 15.22
N PRO A 226 9.89 12.35 14.63
CA PRO A 226 11.15 12.39 13.88
C PRO A 226 12.36 11.98 14.71
N LEU A 227 13.38 11.48 14.01
CA LEU A 227 14.62 10.97 14.62
C LEU A 227 15.82 11.79 14.15
N VAL A 228 16.77 12.07 15.04
CA VAL A 228 17.99 12.79 14.73
C VAL A 228 18.97 11.87 13.99
N ILE A 229 19.41 12.29 12.79
CA ILE A 229 20.45 11.57 12.04
C ILE A 229 21.81 11.95 12.64
N PRO A 230 22.65 10.98 13.04
CA PRO A 230 24.01 11.26 13.48
C PRO A 230 24.80 11.94 12.36
N GLN A 231 25.38 13.12 12.62
CA GLN A 231 26.22 13.80 11.64
C GLN A 231 27.54 13.04 11.50
N LEU A 232 27.75 12.40 10.35
CA LEU A 232 29.00 11.70 10.03
C LEU A 232 30.15 12.73 9.86
N GLY A 233 30.88 12.94 10.95
CA GLY A 233 32.04 13.84 10.99
C GLY A 233 33.10 13.51 12.05
N ILE A 234 32.94 12.45 12.86
CA ILE A 234 33.95 12.03 13.86
C ILE A 234 33.98 10.50 13.92
N THR A 235 35.02 9.90 13.32
CA THR A 235 35.55 8.51 13.45
C THR A 235 34.54 7.38 13.17
N PRO A 236 34.93 6.21 12.60
CA PRO A 236 33.94 5.19 12.22
C PRO A 236 33.25 4.63 13.48
N ILE A 237 32.01 5.05 13.70
CA ILE A 237 31.10 4.40 14.65
C ILE A 237 30.64 3.09 13.99
N LYS A 238 30.54 2.04 14.80
CA LYS A 238 30.02 0.71 14.44
C LYS A 238 28.83 0.83 13.45
N PRO A 239 28.78 0.05 12.36
CA PRO A 239 27.87 0.27 11.23
C PRO A 239 26.35 0.29 11.52
N ASN A 240 25.88 -0.10 12.70
CA ASN A 240 24.45 -0.38 12.92
C ASN A 240 23.96 0.22 14.24
N LYS A 241 23.60 1.50 14.26
CA LYS A 241 22.59 1.94 15.23
C LYS A 241 21.21 1.64 14.67
N THR A 242 20.42 0.84 15.38
CA THR A 242 19.03 0.58 14.97
C THR A 242 18.18 1.84 15.16
N VAL A 243 17.06 1.95 14.43
CA VAL A 243 16.12 3.09 14.51
C VAL A 243 15.73 3.43 15.96
N THR A 244 15.65 2.40 16.81
CA THR A 244 15.35 2.49 18.26
C THR A 244 16.42 3.19 19.09
N GLU A 245 17.62 3.40 18.56
CA GLU A 245 18.75 4.04 19.24
C GLU A 245 18.96 5.51 18.83
N LEU A 246 18.17 6.00 17.87
CA LEU A 246 18.22 7.40 17.45
C LEU A 246 17.41 8.29 18.40
N GLU A 247 17.90 9.51 18.62
CA GLU A 247 17.23 10.49 19.47
C GLU A 247 15.93 10.96 18.82
N LYS A 248 14.81 10.90 19.55
CA LYS A 248 13.51 11.41 19.11
C LYS A 248 13.45 12.93 19.26
N LYS A 249 13.00 13.62 18.20
CA LYS A 249 12.77 15.05 18.18
C LYS A 249 11.32 15.36 17.80
N ARG A 250 10.50 15.65 18.80
CA ARG A 250 9.11 16.09 18.60
C ARG A 250 9.04 17.56 18.19
N PHE A 251 8.01 17.92 17.43
CA PHE A 251 7.74 19.28 16.94
C PHE A 251 6.33 19.73 17.35
N ASP A 252 6.14 21.03 17.57
CA ASP A 252 4.86 21.63 17.97
C ASP A 252 3.71 21.33 16.99
N ASN A 253 4.01 21.13 15.71
CA ASN A 253 3.00 20.81 14.70
C ASN A 253 2.36 19.42 14.88
N GLN A 254 2.91 18.58 15.77
CA GLN A 254 2.30 17.31 16.18
C GLN A 254 1.28 17.46 17.33
N ASP A 255 1.15 18.66 17.90
CA ASP A 255 0.17 18.92 18.96
C ASP A 255 -1.14 19.45 18.34
N ALA A 256 -2.19 18.66 18.40
CA ALA A 256 -3.48 18.91 17.76
C ALA A 256 -4.13 20.22 18.22
N GLY A 257 -3.94 20.58 19.50
CA GLY A 257 -4.46 21.81 20.08
C GLY A 257 -3.72 23.09 19.67
N LYS A 258 -2.54 23.00 19.05
CA LYS A 258 -1.78 24.17 18.58
C LYS A 258 -2.17 24.50 17.14
N ASP A 259 -3.13 25.41 16.99
CA ASP A 259 -3.76 25.79 15.72
C ASP A 259 -3.02 26.87 14.92
N THR A 260 -1.85 27.31 15.38
CA THR A 260 -0.98 28.27 14.68
C THR A 260 0.38 27.66 14.36
N THR A 261 0.48 26.34 14.27
CA THR A 261 1.72 25.66 13.87
C THR A 261 1.79 25.48 12.35
N ARG A 262 2.96 25.14 11.81
CA ARG A 262 3.09 24.68 10.42
C ARG A 262 2.57 23.26 10.27
N ARG A 263 1.25 23.14 10.33
CA ARG A 263 0.47 21.93 10.03
C ARG A 263 -0.60 22.26 8.99
N LEU A 264 -0.93 21.32 8.11
CA LEU A 264 -2.08 21.40 7.22
C LEU A 264 -3.02 20.22 7.50
N PRO A 265 -4.28 20.46 7.90
CA PRO A 265 -4.85 21.75 8.31
C PRO A 265 -4.30 22.23 9.67
N GLN A 266 -4.29 23.55 9.88
CA GLN A 266 -3.83 24.15 11.14
C GLN A 266 -4.86 23.95 12.26
N ASP A 267 -6.12 24.30 12.01
CA ASP A 267 -7.21 24.18 12.97
C ASP A 267 -7.85 22.80 12.90
N LEU A 268 -7.67 22.00 13.96
CA LEU A 268 -8.23 20.66 14.06
C LEU A 268 -9.54 20.59 14.86
N SER A 269 -10.10 21.71 15.32
CA SER A 269 -11.25 21.73 16.23
C SER A 269 -12.44 20.91 15.72
N LYS A 270 -12.82 21.07 14.44
CA LYS A 270 -13.90 20.30 13.80
C LYS A 270 -13.57 18.80 13.68
N PHE A 271 -12.32 18.48 13.35
CA PHE A 271 -11.86 17.10 13.20
C PHE A 271 -11.74 16.36 14.55
N ILE A 272 -11.39 17.08 15.61
CA ILE A 272 -11.37 16.56 16.97
C ILE A 272 -12.82 16.32 17.44
N ALA A 273 -13.72 17.28 17.20
CA ALA A 273 -15.11 17.20 17.61
C ALA A 273 -15.86 16.01 16.98
N ASN A 274 -15.56 15.65 15.73
CA ASN A 274 -16.15 14.49 15.06
C ASN A 274 -15.27 13.22 15.12
N GLY A 275 -14.13 13.25 15.83
CA GLY A 275 -13.25 12.09 16.02
C GLY A 275 -12.48 11.64 14.77
N SER A 276 -12.46 12.44 13.70
CA SER A 276 -11.77 12.11 12.45
C SER A 276 -10.25 12.30 12.52
N ILE A 277 -9.78 13.33 13.23
CA ILE A 277 -8.35 13.57 13.52
C ILE A 277 -8.24 14.05 14.97
N THR A 278 -7.72 13.19 15.85
CA THR A 278 -7.53 13.46 17.27
C THR A 278 -6.04 13.45 17.63
N GLN A 279 -5.67 13.93 18.82
CA GLN A 279 -4.29 13.81 19.30
C GLN A 279 -3.84 12.34 19.34
N GLN A 280 -4.72 11.42 19.73
CA GLN A 280 -4.44 9.99 19.75
C GLN A 280 -4.10 9.45 18.36
N ILE A 281 -4.80 9.92 17.31
CA ILE A 281 -4.53 9.53 15.92
C ILE A 281 -3.21 10.13 15.40
N ILE A 282 -2.87 11.37 15.79
CA ILE A 282 -1.58 11.97 15.41
C ILE A 282 -0.42 11.23 16.10
N ASP A 283 -0.59 10.90 17.37
CA ASP A 283 0.41 10.18 18.17
C ASP A 283 0.54 8.71 17.79
N ASP A 284 -0.53 8.15 17.22
CA ASP A 284 -0.64 6.77 16.76
C ASP A 284 -1.66 6.60 15.63
N PRO A 285 -1.23 6.77 14.37
CA PRO A 285 -2.10 6.59 13.21
C PRO A 285 -2.78 5.22 13.13
N ASN A 286 -2.19 4.16 13.69
CA ASN A 286 -2.80 2.82 13.71
C ASN A 286 -4.08 2.76 14.55
N THR A 287 -4.38 3.82 15.32
CA THR A 287 -5.67 3.97 16.00
C THR A 287 -6.84 3.88 15.03
N ILE A 288 -6.68 4.40 13.81
CA ILE A 288 -7.72 4.34 12.78
C ILE A 288 -8.03 2.90 12.37
N LEU A 289 -6.99 2.05 12.23
CA LEU A 289 -7.18 0.64 11.86
C LEU A 289 -7.89 -0.14 12.96
N ARG A 290 -7.55 0.13 14.23
CA ARG A 290 -8.21 -0.49 15.38
C ARG A 290 -9.67 -0.07 15.49
N GLN A 291 -9.95 1.23 15.33
CA GLN A 291 -11.32 1.75 15.32
C GLN A 291 -12.16 1.15 14.19
N ALA A 292 -11.58 0.95 13.01
CA ALA A 292 -12.27 0.34 11.87
C ALA A 292 -12.64 -1.14 12.07
N ASN A 293 -12.11 -1.79 13.11
CA ASN A 293 -12.43 -3.17 13.48
C ASN A 293 -13.48 -3.27 14.60
N GLU A 294 -13.79 -2.16 15.29
CA GLU A 294 -14.81 -2.13 16.34
C GLU A 294 -16.18 -2.52 15.79
N GLY A 295 -16.85 -3.49 16.43
CA GLY A 295 -18.19 -3.94 16.03
C GLY A 295 -18.24 -4.99 14.90
N LYS A 296 -17.11 -5.31 14.25
CA LYS A 296 -17.05 -6.32 13.19
C LYS A 296 -16.91 -7.74 13.75
N ASP A 297 -17.62 -8.70 13.16
CA ASP A 297 -17.42 -10.14 13.41
C ASP A 297 -16.22 -10.65 12.58
N ILE A 298 -15.01 -10.32 13.06
CA ILE A 298 -13.76 -10.78 12.45
C ILE A 298 -13.49 -12.22 12.91
N ILE A 299 -13.53 -13.17 11.98
CA ILE A 299 -13.39 -14.60 12.25
C ILE A 299 -11.91 -14.94 12.49
N GLU A 300 -11.05 -14.45 11.61
CA GLU A 300 -9.62 -14.66 11.60
C GLU A 300 -8.93 -13.54 10.83
N ASN A 301 -7.64 -13.36 11.07
CA ASN A 301 -6.80 -12.46 10.31
C ASN A 301 -5.46 -13.12 9.99
N THR A 302 -4.92 -12.81 8.82
CA THR A 302 -3.58 -13.25 8.39
C THR A 302 -2.70 -12.04 8.16
N MET A 303 -1.56 -11.99 8.85
CA MET A 303 -0.63 -10.87 8.84
C MET A 303 0.68 -11.22 8.14
N PHE A 304 1.24 -10.29 7.38
CA PHE A 304 2.61 -10.36 6.87
C PHE A 304 3.23 -8.96 6.77
N ILE A 305 4.56 -8.91 6.67
CA ILE A 305 5.34 -7.67 6.61
C ILE A 305 6.25 -7.72 5.39
N VAL A 306 6.37 -6.60 4.69
CA VAL A 306 7.42 -6.37 3.68
C VAL A 306 8.21 -5.12 4.03
N SER A 307 9.51 -5.12 3.73
CA SER A 307 10.36 -3.94 3.90
C SER A 307 11.43 -3.84 2.82
N THR A 308 11.80 -2.62 2.46
CA THR A 308 12.97 -2.35 1.62
C THR A 308 14.27 -2.51 2.38
N ASN A 309 14.21 -2.60 3.71
CA ASN A 309 15.37 -2.81 4.58
C ASN A 309 15.43 -4.30 4.94
N ALA A 310 16.18 -5.06 4.15
CA ALA A 310 16.32 -6.48 4.36
C ALA A 310 17.15 -6.77 5.63
N PRO A 311 16.80 -7.82 6.41
CA PRO A 311 17.63 -8.24 7.55
C PRO A 311 19.08 -8.51 7.13
N PRO A 312 20.08 -8.29 8.00
CA PRO A 312 21.46 -8.66 7.70
C PRO A 312 21.57 -10.12 7.24
N GLY A 313 22.14 -10.35 6.06
CA GLY A 313 22.22 -11.69 5.45
C GLY A 313 21.11 -12.02 4.45
N ALA A 314 20.05 -11.21 4.37
CA ALA A 314 19.07 -11.22 3.30
C ALA A 314 19.35 -10.02 2.38
N PHE A 315 19.67 -10.25 1.10
CA PHE A 315 20.33 -9.23 0.28
C PHE A 315 19.42 -8.51 -0.74
N GLY A 316 18.11 -8.73 -0.71
CA GLY A 316 17.17 -8.17 -1.69
C GLY A 316 16.31 -7.03 -1.14
N GLY A 317 16.12 -5.97 -1.92
CA GLY A 317 15.22 -4.86 -1.60
C GLY A 317 15.86 -3.49 -1.78
N GLY A 318 15.08 -2.43 -1.57
CA GLY A 318 15.60 -1.06 -1.55
C GLY A 318 14.63 -0.01 -2.07
N THR A 319 15.07 1.24 -2.00
CA THR A 319 14.41 2.40 -2.61
C THR A 319 15.32 2.99 -3.70
N SER A 320 14.71 3.59 -4.72
CA SER A 320 15.43 4.40 -5.71
C SER A 320 14.69 5.71 -5.91
N ASN A 321 15.39 6.83 -5.79
CA ASN A 321 14.81 8.17 -5.76
C ASN A 321 15.29 8.99 -6.96
N ILE A 322 14.46 9.92 -7.43
CA ILE A 322 14.93 10.97 -8.35
C ILE A 322 15.93 11.90 -7.66
N GLY A 323 16.83 12.49 -8.44
CA GLY A 323 17.89 13.37 -7.91
C GLY A 323 17.37 14.60 -7.13
N PHE A 324 16.15 15.07 -7.41
CA PHE A 324 15.52 16.15 -6.63
C PHE A 324 15.28 15.73 -5.17
N ASN A 325 14.87 14.48 -4.92
CA ASN A 325 14.58 13.99 -3.58
C ASN A 325 15.87 13.76 -2.80
N ILE A 326 16.86 13.13 -3.44
CA ILE A 326 18.16 12.78 -2.85
C ILE A 326 18.95 14.05 -2.48
N GLY A 327 18.98 15.05 -3.36
CA GLY A 327 19.92 16.17 -3.22
C GLY A 327 21.37 15.68 -3.31
N SER A 328 22.32 16.46 -2.77
CA SER A 328 23.76 16.16 -2.81
C SER A 328 24.32 15.63 -1.49
N ASP A 329 23.56 15.69 -0.41
CA ASP A 329 23.94 15.16 0.89
C ASP A 329 22.96 14.12 1.42
N GLU A 330 22.03 13.66 0.59
CA GLU A 330 21.03 12.63 0.92
C GLU A 330 20.11 13.02 2.09
N GLY A 331 20.07 14.31 2.44
CA GLY A 331 19.28 14.83 3.56
C GLY A 331 19.98 14.72 4.93
N ARG A 332 21.25 14.32 4.97
CA ARG A 332 21.97 13.97 6.20
C ARG A 332 22.49 15.16 7.00
N LYS A 333 22.62 16.36 6.42
CA LYS A 333 23.13 17.53 7.14
C LYS A 333 21.99 18.44 7.59
N ALA A 334 22.00 18.81 8.87
CA ALA A 334 21.09 19.82 9.39
C ALA A 334 21.42 21.21 8.81
N GLU A 335 20.40 21.95 8.41
CA GLU A 335 20.49 23.35 7.97
C GLU A 335 21.46 23.55 6.77
N ALA A 336 21.55 22.57 5.89
CA ALA A 336 22.38 22.66 4.69
C ALA A 336 21.97 23.87 3.82
N SER A 337 22.97 24.65 3.40
CA SER A 337 22.73 25.80 2.52
C SER A 337 22.26 25.35 1.14
N ARG A 338 21.58 26.25 0.41
CA ARG A 338 21.14 25.99 -0.98
C ARG A 338 22.28 25.51 -1.89
N ASP A 339 23.47 26.05 -1.71
CA ASP A 339 24.65 25.70 -2.52
C ASP A 339 25.18 24.30 -2.22
N LYS A 340 24.91 23.77 -1.02
CA LYS A 340 25.19 22.38 -0.64
C LYS A 340 24.08 21.41 -1.08
N LYS A 341 23.18 21.85 -1.98
CA LYS A 341 22.03 21.10 -2.55
C LYS A 341 21.49 20.06 -1.55
N SER A 342 20.89 20.49 -0.44
CA SER A 342 20.34 19.59 0.58
C SER A 342 19.39 18.56 -0.03
N GLY A 343 19.40 17.32 0.49
CA GLY A 343 18.32 16.38 0.26
C GLY A 343 17.00 16.94 0.73
N ASN A 344 15.95 16.67 -0.06
CA ASN A 344 14.61 17.20 0.17
C ASN A 344 13.73 16.14 0.79
N ALA A 345 13.49 15.02 0.10
CA ALA A 345 12.53 14.01 0.53
C ALA A 345 13.09 12.63 0.17
N ASN A 346 14.34 12.39 0.60
CA ASN A 346 15.06 11.17 0.25
C ASN A 346 14.42 9.97 0.96
N ALA A 347 13.67 9.14 0.23
CA ALA A 347 13.07 7.95 0.80
C ALA A 347 14.14 6.88 0.99
N VAL A 348 14.43 6.53 2.24
CA VAL A 348 15.54 5.61 2.57
C VAL A 348 15.06 4.23 2.98
N ASP A 349 13.90 4.16 3.64
CA ASP A 349 13.30 2.90 4.07
C ASP A 349 11.79 2.94 3.87
N VAL A 350 11.21 1.83 3.44
CA VAL A 350 9.77 1.57 3.47
C VAL A 350 9.54 0.25 4.20
N SER A 351 8.58 0.25 5.10
CA SER A 351 8.03 -0.97 5.69
C SER A 351 6.52 -0.91 5.61
N ALA A 352 5.89 -2.04 5.35
CA ALA A 352 4.44 -2.16 5.35
C ALA A 352 4.02 -3.46 5.99
N GLN A 353 3.13 -3.36 6.97
CA GLN A 353 2.46 -4.48 7.59
C GLN A 353 1.04 -4.55 7.05
N TYR A 354 0.64 -5.74 6.60
CA TYR A 354 -0.69 -6.02 6.06
C TYR A 354 -1.41 -7.01 6.95
N TRP A 355 -2.72 -6.82 7.09
CA TRP A 355 -3.64 -7.77 7.70
C TRP A 355 -4.79 -8.03 6.73
N VAL A 356 -4.98 -9.30 6.36
CA VAL A 356 -6.16 -9.75 5.62
C VAL A 356 -7.09 -10.44 6.60
N SER A 357 -8.21 -9.78 6.92
CA SER A 357 -9.18 -10.25 7.89
C SER A 357 -10.40 -10.84 7.20
N LYS A 358 -10.80 -12.04 7.58
CA LYS A 358 -12.06 -12.64 7.13
C LYS A 358 -13.19 -12.18 8.05
N ILE A 359 -14.16 -11.47 7.49
CA ILE A 359 -15.23 -10.81 8.24
C ILE A 359 -16.57 -11.44 7.87
N ARG A 360 -17.39 -11.73 8.87
CA ARG A 360 -18.80 -12.09 8.67
C ARG A 360 -19.67 -10.83 8.74
N ALA A 361 -20.63 -10.74 7.84
CA ALA A 361 -21.65 -9.68 7.86
C ALA A 361 -23.02 -10.24 7.46
N GLU A 362 -24.05 -9.45 7.73
CA GLU A 362 -25.43 -9.75 7.37
C GLU A 362 -25.92 -8.81 6.27
N ILE A 363 -26.64 -9.37 5.31
CA ILE A 363 -27.28 -8.64 4.21
C ILE A 363 -28.78 -8.94 4.24
N GLU A 364 -29.62 -7.91 4.23
CA GLU A 364 -31.06 -8.06 4.04
C GLU A 364 -31.38 -8.08 2.54
N LEU A 365 -31.91 -9.21 2.06
CA LEU A 365 -32.47 -9.34 0.72
C LEU A 365 -33.97 -9.05 0.75
N ASP A 366 -34.44 -8.22 -0.19
CA ASP A 366 -35.83 -7.78 -0.31
C ASP A 366 -36.45 -8.24 -1.65
N PRO A 367 -37.77 -8.53 -1.73
CA PRO A 367 -38.42 -9.00 -2.96
C PRO A 367 -38.33 -8.06 -4.16
N SER A 368 -38.02 -6.78 -3.94
CA SER A 368 -37.82 -5.78 -4.99
C SER A 368 -36.45 -5.86 -5.65
N MET A 369 -35.49 -6.58 -5.04
CA MET A 369 -34.15 -6.79 -5.58
C MET A 369 -34.16 -7.70 -6.81
N LYS A 370 -33.13 -7.59 -7.64
CA LYS A 370 -33.02 -8.34 -8.91
C LYS A 370 -31.59 -8.80 -9.15
N VAL A 371 -31.46 -9.94 -9.81
CA VAL A 371 -30.21 -10.36 -10.44
C VAL A 371 -29.70 -9.23 -11.33
N GLY A 372 -28.41 -8.95 -11.23
CA GLY A 372 -27.74 -7.87 -11.94
C GLY A 372 -27.52 -6.59 -11.15
N GLN A 373 -28.01 -6.51 -9.91
CA GLN A 373 -27.81 -5.37 -9.02
C GLN A 373 -26.63 -5.59 -8.06
N THR A 374 -26.15 -4.50 -7.46
CA THR A 374 -25.18 -4.53 -6.37
C THR A 374 -25.88 -4.42 -5.03
N VAL A 375 -25.42 -5.19 -4.04
CA VAL A 375 -25.90 -5.15 -2.66
C VAL A 375 -24.74 -5.11 -1.67
N SER A 376 -24.97 -4.53 -0.50
CA SER A 376 -23.98 -4.38 0.55
C SER A 376 -24.60 -4.63 1.93
N PRO A 377 -23.82 -5.06 2.93
CA PRO A 377 -24.21 -4.98 4.33
C PRO A 377 -24.49 -3.53 4.73
N ALA A 378 -25.22 -3.36 5.83
CA ALA A 378 -25.35 -2.03 6.44
C ALA A 378 -23.99 -1.54 6.94
N SER A 379 -23.69 -0.26 6.69
CA SER A 379 -22.51 0.41 7.23
C SER A 379 -22.56 0.45 8.77
N GLN A 380 -21.44 0.16 9.43
CA GLN A 380 -21.30 0.31 10.88
C GLN A 380 -20.92 1.74 11.31
N GLY A 381 -20.73 2.65 10.36
CA GLY A 381 -20.47 4.06 10.62
C GLY A 381 -19.83 4.77 9.42
N PRO A 382 -19.66 6.11 9.52
CA PRO A 382 -19.26 6.93 8.37
C PRO A 382 -17.89 6.62 7.76
N ARG A 383 -17.04 5.88 8.48
CA ARG A 383 -15.68 5.50 8.04
C ARG A 383 -15.53 4.00 7.79
N ASP A 384 -16.65 3.29 7.72
CA ASP A 384 -16.65 1.86 7.47
C ASP A 384 -16.35 1.59 5.98
N ALA A 385 -15.37 0.71 5.73
CA ALA A 385 -15.14 0.17 4.41
C ALA A 385 -16.18 -0.94 4.18
N VAL A 386 -17.27 -0.58 3.48
CA VAL A 386 -18.39 -1.50 3.25
C VAL A 386 -18.14 -2.30 1.97
N PRO A 387 -18.23 -3.64 2.01
CA PRO A 387 -18.09 -4.45 0.81
C PRO A 387 -19.32 -4.33 -0.08
N GLU A 388 -19.14 -4.56 -1.37
CA GLU A 388 -20.21 -4.66 -2.35
C GLU A 388 -20.18 -6.02 -3.04
N PHE A 389 -21.36 -6.59 -3.32
CA PHE A 389 -21.51 -7.87 -3.98
C PHE A 389 -22.51 -7.77 -5.14
N TYR A 390 -22.20 -8.41 -6.25
CA TYR A 390 -23.09 -8.50 -7.40
C TYR A 390 -24.08 -9.64 -7.21
N ILE A 391 -25.38 -9.35 -7.30
CA ILE A 391 -26.43 -10.38 -7.25
C ILE A 391 -26.42 -11.14 -8.56
N ASP A 392 -25.86 -12.35 -8.54
CA ASP A 392 -25.76 -13.26 -9.67
C ASP A 392 -26.94 -14.26 -9.72
N GLU A 393 -27.00 -15.05 -10.79
CA GLU A 393 -28.06 -16.04 -11.02
C GLU A 393 -28.10 -17.16 -9.97
N GLY A 394 -27.02 -17.35 -9.20
CA GLY A 394 -26.96 -18.30 -8.09
C GLY A 394 -27.73 -17.86 -6.84
N VAL A 395 -28.28 -16.65 -6.80
CA VAL A 395 -29.03 -16.12 -5.66
C VAL A 395 -30.53 -16.13 -5.93
N GLU A 396 -31.29 -16.88 -5.12
CA GLU A 396 -32.74 -16.83 -5.13
C GLU A 396 -33.25 -15.58 -4.39
N ILE A 397 -33.91 -14.67 -5.11
CA ILE A 397 -34.54 -13.49 -4.50
C ILE A 397 -35.76 -13.95 -3.69
N PRO A 398 -35.80 -13.70 -2.38
CA PRO A 398 -36.85 -14.21 -1.53
C PRO A 398 -38.17 -13.48 -1.76
N SER A 399 -39.31 -14.17 -1.56
CA SER A 399 -40.65 -13.56 -1.67
C SER A 399 -41.00 -12.62 -0.50
N SER A 400 -40.18 -12.61 0.55
CA SER A 400 -40.24 -11.70 1.70
C SER A 400 -38.82 -11.34 2.13
N LYS A 401 -38.65 -10.24 2.88
CA LYS A 401 -37.36 -9.87 3.45
C LYS A 401 -36.69 -11.05 4.16
N LYS A 402 -35.42 -11.32 3.81
CA LYS A 402 -34.62 -12.39 4.38
C LYS A 402 -33.20 -11.91 4.62
N VAL A 403 -32.67 -12.15 5.81
CA VAL A 403 -31.26 -11.90 6.11
C VAL A 403 -30.44 -13.10 5.67
N VAL A 404 -29.34 -12.83 4.96
CA VAL A 404 -28.32 -13.82 4.61
C VAL A 404 -26.99 -13.43 5.24
N THR A 405 -26.23 -14.44 5.65
CA THR A 405 -24.89 -14.27 6.18
C THR A 405 -23.88 -14.40 5.06
N VAL A 406 -22.93 -13.47 4.99
CA VAL A 406 -21.82 -13.49 4.03
C VAL A 406 -20.48 -13.43 4.76
N ALA A 407 -19.43 -13.92 4.12
CA ALA A 407 -18.06 -13.70 4.56
C ALA A 407 -17.17 -13.16 3.44
N TYR A 408 -16.39 -12.14 3.76
CA TYR A 408 -15.51 -11.46 2.82
C TYR A 408 -14.14 -11.19 3.44
N ASP A 409 -13.15 -10.95 2.60
CA ASP A 409 -11.80 -10.59 3.01
C ASP A 409 -11.66 -9.05 3.04
N GLN A 410 -11.27 -8.48 4.18
CA GLN A 410 -10.94 -7.06 4.35
C GLN A 410 -9.42 -6.91 4.37
N ILE A 411 -8.87 -5.93 3.66
CA ILE A 411 -7.44 -5.61 3.68
C ILE A 411 -7.22 -4.38 4.54
N GLN A 412 -6.36 -4.50 5.56
CA GLN A 412 -5.80 -3.37 6.29
C GLN A 412 -4.30 -3.33 6.10
N TYR A 413 -3.73 -2.12 6.06
CA TYR A 413 -2.28 -1.98 6.09
C TYR A 413 -1.83 -0.74 6.87
N SER A 414 -0.63 -0.83 7.42
CA SER A 414 0.12 0.27 8.00
C SER A 414 1.48 0.33 7.31
N GLN A 415 1.71 1.40 6.57
CA GLN A 415 2.95 1.65 5.85
C GLN A 415 3.70 2.81 6.49
N MET A 416 4.99 2.60 6.75
CA MET A 416 5.91 3.63 7.20
C MET A 416 7.00 3.84 6.15
N VAL A 417 7.09 5.07 5.66
CA VAL A 417 8.18 5.54 4.80
C VAL A 417 9.07 6.45 5.62
N MET A 418 10.36 6.17 5.66
CA MET A 418 11.35 7.05 6.26
C MET A 418 11.90 7.98 5.19
N LEU A 419 11.69 9.28 5.36
CA LEU A 419 12.32 10.32 4.54
C LEU A 419 13.46 10.97 5.30
N ASP A 420 14.61 11.12 4.68
CA ASP A 420 15.73 11.87 5.26
C ASP A 420 15.79 13.28 4.65
N PHE A 421 15.74 14.30 5.51
CA PHE A 421 16.04 15.68 5.16
C PHE A 421 16.37 16.55 6.36
N ASN A 422 17.21 17.57 6.11
CA ASN A 422 17.61 18.54 7.13
C ASN A 422 18.19 17.86 8.40
N GLY A 423 18.97 16.78 8.23
CA GLY A 423 19.62 16.05 9.31
C GLY A 423 18.67 15.26 10.21
N LEU A 424 17.43 15.05 9.76
CA LEU A 424 16.41 14.30 10.49
C LEU A 424 15.84 13.21 9.57
N LYS A 425 15.49 12.10 10.20
CA LYS A 425 14.72 11.01 9.61
C LYS A 425 13.27 11.20 10.02
N TRP A 426 12.39 11.31 9.05
CA TRP A 426 10.99 11.67 9.21
C TRP A 426 10.14 10.44 8.92
N PRO A 427 9.40 9.92 9.89
CA PRO A 427 8.43 8.87 9.64
C PRO A 427 7.19 9.43 8.95
N HIS A 428 6.84 8.86 7.81
CA HIS A 428 5.60 9.12 7.10
C HIS A 428 4.75 7.87 7.20
N VAL A 429 3.61 7.98 7.88
CA VAL A 429 2.72 6.85 8.09
C VAL A 429 1.47 7.02 7.22
N THR A 430 1.15 5.95 6.51
CA THR A 430 -0.09 5.77 5.75
C THR A 430 -0.79 4.54 6.27
N VAL A 431 -2.07 4.67 6.63
CA VAL A 431 -2.92 3.55 7.06
C VAL A 431 -4.19 3.53 6.23
N ALA A 432 -4.72 2.35 5.93
CA ALA A 432 -6.04 2.23 5.31
C ALA A 432 -6.74 0.92 5.66
N THR A 433 -8.08 0.96 5.60
CA THR A 433 -8.96 -0.21 5.65
C THR A 433 -9.76 -0.26 4.36
N LEU A 434 -9.71 -1.39 3.65
CA LEU A 434 -10.31 -1.58 2.34
C LEU A 434 -11.18 -2.84 2.32
N ALA A 435 -12.34 -2.74 1.69
CA ALA A 435 -13.28 -3.84 1.47
C ALA A 435 -13.47 -4.08 -0.03
N PRO A 436 -13.81 -5.32 -0.45
CA PRO A 436 -14.01 -5.64 -1.85
C PRO A 436 -15.24 -4.91 -2.39
N ILE A 437 -15.14 -4.33 -3.57
CA ILE A 437 -16.25 -3.66 -4.25
C ILE A 437 -16.55 -4.31 -5.59
N VAL A 438 -17.77 -4.12 -6.09
CA VAL A 438 -18.17 -4.72 -7.36
C VAL A 438 -17.44 -4.05 -8.52
N SER A 439 -16.65 -4.84 -9.24
CA SER A 439 -15.99 -4.46 -10.47
C SER A 439 -16.12 -5.61 -11.45
N LEU A 440 -16.58 -5.33 -12.67
CA LEU A 440 -16.83 -6.35 -13.69
C LEU A 440 -17.73 -7.51 -13.21
N LYS A 441 -18.71 -7.19 -12.34
CA LYS A 441 -19.69 -8.14 -11.73
C LYS A 441 -19.11 -9.08 -10.66
N GLU A 442 -17.89 -8.84 -10.18
CA GLU A 442 -17.27 -9.59 -9.08
C GLU A 442 -16.93 -8.65 -7.91
N PRO A 443 -16.97 -9.11 -6.65
CA PRO A 443 -17.35 -10.47 -6.24
C PRO A 443 -18.87 -10.70 -6.33
N THR A 444 -19.29 -11.93 -6.66
CA THR A 444 -20.72 -12.30 -6.63
C THR A 444 -21.22 -12.58 -5.23
N LEU A 445 -22.50 -12.33 -4.97
CA LEU A 445 -23.14 -12.61 -3.69
C LEU A 445 -23.18 -14.12 -3.41
N SER A 446 -23.48 -14.97 -4.41
CA SER A 446 -23.50 -16.42 -4.22
C SER A 446 -22.15 -16.99 -3.77
N SER A 447 -21.04 -16.38 -4.22
CA SER A 447 -19.69 -16.85 -3.88
C SER A 447 -19.27 -16.58 -2.42
N VAL A 448 -19.94 -15.64 -1.76
CA VAL A 448 -19.60 -15.20 -0.39
C VAL A 448 -20.63 -15.57 0.67
N MET A 449 -21.81 -16.06 0.27
CA MET A 449 -22.84 -16.56 1.19
C MET A 449 -22.34 -17.80 1.95
N GLN A 450 -22.66 -17.87 3.25
CA GLN A 450 -22.32 -19.01 4.14
C GLN A 450 -23.43 -20.05 4.24
#